data_AF-A0A4Y2NGN5-F1
#
_entry.id   AF-A0A4Y2NGN5-F1
#
_cell.length_a   1.000
_cell.length_b   1.000
_cell.length_c   1.000
_cell.angle_alpha   90.00
_cell.angle_beta   90.00
_cell.angle_gamma   90.00
#
_symmetry.space_group_name_H-M   'P 1'
#
loop_
_entity.id
_entity.type
_entity.pdbx_description
1 polymer ?
#
loop_
_entity_poly.entity_id
_entity_poly.type
_entity_poly.pdbx_seq_one_letter_code
_entity_poly.pdbx_strand_id
1 'polypeptide(L)'
;TKTEYQEREKLSASNYNSWRDVRIILLEKDCWGIVQGTETPPARGATAKEVKDYRLKKSQAYSIIYLNTDVSHQPLISDTEDANQPGKR
;
A
#
# COMPACT_ATOMS: atom_id res chain seq x y z
N THR A 1 -5.40 -15.54 -20.94
CA THR A 1 -6.17 -16.07 -19.80
C THR A 1 -6.58 -14.90 -18.94
N LYS A 2 -7.89 -14.70 -18.77
CA LYS A 2 -8.48 -13.58 -18.03
C LYS A 2 -8.18 -13.83 -16.56
N THR A 3 -7.27 -13.05 -15.99
CA THR A 3 -6.78 -13.22 -14.62
C THR A 3 -7.98 -13.20 -13.67
N GLU A 4 -8.21 -14.32 -12.98
CA GLU A 4 -9.21 -14.48 -11.92
C GLU A 4 -8.80 -13.65 -10.69
N TYR A 5 -8.76 -12.32 -10.81
CA TYR A 5 -9.08 -11.47 -9.68
C TYR A 5 -10.58 -11.59 -9.52
N GLN A 6 -11.01 -12.67 -8.83
CA GLN A 6 -12.37 -12.79 -8.33
C GLN A 6 -12.77 -11.43 -7.74
N GLU A 7 -14.00 -11.00 -8.02
CA GLU A 7 -14.60 -9.79 -7.46
C GLU A 7 -14.64 -9.93 -5.94
N ARG A 8 -13.51 -9.62 -5.28
CA ARG A 8 -13.41 -9.56 -3.83
C ARG A 8 -14.23 -8.38 -3.37
N GLU A 9 -14.98 -8.57 -2.28
CA GLU A 9 -15.65 -7.48 -1.62
C GLU A 9 -14.65 -6.39 -1.25
N LYS A 10 -14.95 -5.16 -1.66
CA LYS A 10 -14.15 -4.00 -1.29
C LYS A 10 -14.21 -3.80 0.22
N LEU A 11 -13.08 -3.43 0.81
CA LEU A 11 -12.96 -3.20 2.25
C LEU A 11 -13.83 -2.01 2.69
N SER A 12 -14.70 -2.26 3.65
CA SER A 12 -15.59 -1.31 4.31
C SER A 12 -15.48 -1.46 5.83
N ALA A 13 -16.14 -0.58 6.58
CA ALA A 13 -16.17 -0.66 8.05
C ALA A 13 -16.78 -1.99 8.58
N SER A 14 -17.58 -2.69 7.78
CA SER A 14 -18.33 -3.88 8.21
C SER A 14 -17.71 -5.22 7.80
N ASN A 15 -16.69 -5.24 6.93
CA ASN A 15 -16.07 -6.49 6.44
C ASN A 15 -14.60 -6.62 6.83
N TYR A 16 -14.27 -6.24 8.06
CA TYR A 16 -12.90 -6.30 8.60
C TYR A 16 -12.23 -7.69 8.43
N ASN A 17 -13.00 -8.79 8.44
CA ASN A 17 -12.48 -10.13 8.19
C ASN A 17 -11.88 -10.30 6.78
N SER A 18 -12.36 -9.54 5.78
CA SER A 18 -11.85 -9.53 4.39
C SER A 18 -10.52 -8.77 4.26
N TRP A 19 -10.08 -8.01 5.28
CA TRP A 19 -8.73 -7.42 5.31
C TRP A 19 -7.62 -8.47 5.32
N ARG A 20 -7.93 -9.70 5.78
CA ARG A 20 -6.98 -10.82 5.74
C ARG A 20 -6.51 -11.10 4.31
N ASP A 21 -7.42 -10.98 3.34
CA ASP A 21 -7.11 -11.24 1.94
C ASP A 21 -6.19 -10.17 1.34
N VAL A 22 -6.45 -8.89 1.66
CA VAL A 22 -5.58 -7.78 1.24
C VAL A 22 -4.21 -7.90 1.90
N ARG A 23 -4.13 -8.34 3.16
CA ARG A 23 -2.86 -8.66 3.82
C ARG A 23 -2.09 -9.77 3.10
N ILE A 24 -2.75 -10.84 2.65
CA ILE A 24 -2.11 -11.91 1.89
C ILE A 24 -1.52 -11.36 0.59
N ILE A 25 -2.28 -10.56 -0.16
CA ILE A 25 -1.80 -9.92 -1.40
C ILE A 25 -0.58 -9.04 -1.13
N LEU A 26 -0.58 -8.25 -0.04
CA LEU A 26 0.55 -7.40 0.34
C LEU A 26 1.79 -8.23 0.74
N LEU A 27 1.62 -9.38 1.38
CA LEU A 27 2.71 -10.30 1.71
C LEU A 27 3.30 -10.95 0.45
N GLU A 28 2.46 -11.42 -0.47
CA GLU A 28 2.90 -11.99 -1.76
C GLU A 28 3.68 -10.99 -2.63
N LYS A 29 3.37 -9.70 -2.51
CA LYS A 29 4.04 -8.61 -3.24
C LYS A 29 5.20 -7.98 -2.46
N ASP A 30 5.59 -8.52 -1.30
CA ASP A 30 6.63 -7.96 -0.43
C ASP A 30 6.40 -6.47 -0.10
N CYS A 31 5.13 -6.09 0.06
CA CYS A 31 4.67 -4.72 0.31
C CYS A 31 4.13 -4.54 1.74
N TRP A 32 3.96 -5.62 2.50
CA TRP A 32 3.39 -5.57 3.85
C TRP A 32 4.20 -4.68 4.80
N GLY A 33 5.53 -4.71 4.70
CA GLY A 33 6.42 -3.87 5.50
C GLY A 33 6.20 -2.36 5.29
N ILE A 34 5.83 -1.93 4.08
CA ILE A 34 5.48 -0.54 3.79
C ILE A 34 4.25 -0.13 4.60
N VAL A 35 3.22 -0.97 4.61
CA VAL A 35 1.94 -0.67 5.29
C VAL A 35 2.10 -0.68 6.81
N GLN A 36 2.98 -1.53 7.35
CA GLN A 36 3.31 -1.55 8.76
C GLN A 36 4.27 -0.44 9.19
N GLY A 37 4.89 0.27 8.24
CA GLY A 37 5.96 1.23 8.53
C GLY A 37 7.26 0.58 9.03
N THR A 38 7.44 -0.73 8.82
CA THR A 38 8.66 -1.46 9.21
C THR A 38 9.69 -1.54 8.09
N GLU A 39 9.29 -1.26 6.85
CA GLU A 39 10.24 -1.17 5.73
C GLU A 39 11.17 0.03 5.95
N THR A 40 12.48 -0.22 5.86
CA THR A 40 13.47 0.84 6.06
C THR A 40 13.61 1.66 4.77
N PRO A 41 13.45 2.99 4.82
CA PRO A 41 13.69 3.83 3.64
C PRO A 41 15.16 3.81 3.23
N PRO A 42 15.48 4.07 1.95
CA PRO A 42 16.86 4.11 1.47
C PRO A 42 17.73 5.08 2.27
N ALA A 43 18.91 4.63 2.68
CA ALA A 43 19.86 5.43 3.45
C ALA A 43 20.41 6.62 2.64
N ARG A 44 20.98 7.61 3.34
CA ARG A 44 21.73 8.69 2.69
C ARG A 44 22.94 8.09 1.96
N GLY A 45 23.00 8.26 0.64
CA GLY A 45 24.02 7.64 -0.22
C GLY A 45 23.55 6.37 -0.93
N ALA A 46 22.30 5.96 -0.75
CA ALA A 46 21.70 4.88 -1.53
C ALA A 46 21.79 5.17 -3.04
N THR A 47 21.97 4.10 -3.81
CA THR A 47 21.99 4.15 -5.26
C THR A 47 20.65 4.62 -5.81
N ALA A 48 20.66 5.20 -7.02
CA ALA A 48 19.43 5.59 -7.71
C ALA A 48 18.47 4.40 -7.91
N LYS A 49 19.02 3.18 -8.03
CA LYS A 49 18.24 1.95 -8.14
C LYS A 49 17.49 1.65 -6.85
N GLU A 50 18.15 1.66 -5.69
CA GLU A 50 17.51 1.40 -4.40
C GLU A 50 16.41 2.42 -4.09
N VAL A 51 16.64 3.70 -4.41
CA VAL A 51 15.62 4.74 -4.26
C VAL A 51 14.41 4.49 -5.16
N LYS A 52 14.65 4.09 -6.42
CA LYS A 52 13.58 3.78 -7.37
C LYS A 52 12.80 2.54 -6.94
N ASP A 53 13.48 1.47 -6.54
CA ASP A 53 12.88 0.20 -6.14
C ASP A 53 12.01 0.39 -4.88
N TYR A 54 12.48 1.17 -3.89
CA TYR A 54 11.67 1.53 -2.73
C TYR A 54 10.42 2.33 -3.10
N ARG A 55 10.54 3.35 -3.97
CA ARG A 55 9.39 4.14 -4.44
C ARG A 55 8.37 3.28 -5.17
N LEU A 56 8.84 2.32 -5.98
CA LEU A 56 7.99 1.40 -6.71
C LEU A 56 7.23 0.48 -5.75
N LYS A 57 7.92 -0.13 -4.78
CA LYS A 57 7.31 -0.96 -3.73
C LYS A 57 6.26 -0.16 -2.95
N LYS A 58 6.58 1.08 -2.59
CA LYS A 58 5.66 1.98 -1.90
C LYS A 58 4.40 2.27 -2.72
N SER A 59 4.58 2.64 -3.99
CA SER A 59 3.46 2.90 -4.91
C SER A 59 2.60 1.66 -5.10
N GLN A 60 3.21 0.47 -5.17
CA GLN A 60 2.49 -0.79 -5.32
C GLN A 60 1.64 -1.10 -4.09
N ALA A 61 2.19 -0.92 -2.87
CA ALA A 61 1.45 -1.08 -1.62
C ALA A 61 0.19 -0.18 -1.58
N TYR A 62 0.35 1.11 -1.91
CA TYR A 62 -0.78 2.05 -1.94
C TYR A 62 -1.83 1.68 -2.98
N SER A 63 -1.42 1.30 -4.19
CA SER A 63 -2.37 0.87 -5.23
C SER A 63 -3.17 -0.36 -4.80
N ILE A 64 -2.54 -1.34 -4.14
CA ILE A 64 -3.23 -2.52 -3.61
C ILE A 64 -4.28 -2.10 -2.58
N ILE A 65 -3.92 -1.25 -1.61
CA ILE A 65 -4.86 -0.79 -0.59
C ILE A 65 -6.02 -0.01 -1.24
N TYR A 66 -5.71 0.96 -2.11
CA TYR A 66 -6.69 1.82 -2.76
C TYR A 66 -7.71 1.02 -3.59
N LEU A 67 -7.23 0.10 -4.44
CA LEU A 67 -8.09 -0.69 -5.32
C LEU A 67 -8.97 -1.69 -4.56
N ASN A 68 -8.51 -2.16 -3.40
CA ASN A 68 -9.28 -3.07 -2.56
C ASN A 68 -10.14 -2.34 -1.52
N THR A 69 -10.07 -1.01 -1.42
CA THR A 69 -10.89 -0.24 -0.48
C THR A 69 -12.17 0.24 -1.14
N ASP A 70 -13.26 0.28 -0.36
CA ASP A 70 -14.53 0.84 -0.82
C ASP A 70 -14.38 2.31 -1.21
N VAL A 71 -15.10 2.72 -2.25
CA VAL A 71 -14.98 4.07 -2.83
C VAL A 71 -15.27 5.15 -1.80
N SER A 72 -16.15 4.89 -0.82
CA SER A 72 -16.44 5.84 0.27
C SER A 72 -15.25 6.11 1.19
N HIS A 73 -14.28 5.19 1.26
CA HIS A 73 -13.09 5.30 2.11
C HIS A 73 -11.83 5.66 1.31
N GLN A 74 -11.87 5.62 -0.02
CA GLN A 74 -10.75 6.02 -0.88
C GLN A 74 -10.23 7.45 -0.65
N PRO A 75 -11.07 8.46 -0.35
CA PRO A 75 -10.58 9.80 0.00
C PRO A 75 -9.61 9.82 1.20
N LEU A 76 -9.81 8.94 2.18
CA LEU A 76 -8.93 8.83 3.35
C LEU A 76 -7.54 8.30 2.98
N ILE A 77 -7.43 7.60 1.86
CA ILE A 77 -6.17 7.02 1.36
C ILE A 77 -5.48 8.00 0.41
N SER A 78 -6.23 8.70 -0.45
CA SER A 78 -5.68 9.66 -1.42
C SER A 78 -4.94 10.82 -0.76
N ASP A 79 -5.40 11.23 0.42
CA ASP A 79 -4.83 12.36 1.17
C ASP A 79 -3.67 11.92 2.09
N THR A 80 -3.27 10.65 2.04
CA THR A 80 -2.19 10.14 2.88
C THR A 80 -0.83 10.60 2.32
N GLU A 81 -0.32 11.71 2.85
CA GLU A 81 1.09 12.08 2.69
C GLU A 81 1.95 11.23 3.66
N ASP A 82 3.20 10.93 3.28
CA ASP A 82 4.15 10.32 4.22
C ASP A 82 4.25 11.21 5.45
N ALA A 83 3.90 10.69 6.64
CA ALA A 83 4.09 11.40 7.90
C ALA A 83 5.56 11.80 8.16
N ASN A 84 6.49 11.23 7.38
CA ASN A 84 7.92 11.54 7.37
C ASN A 84 8.34 12.63 6.36
N GLN A 85 7.41 13.32 5.68
CA GLN A 85 7.78 14.59 5.07
C GLN A 85 7.98 15.62 6.19
N PRO A 86 9.18 16.24 6.32
CA PRO A 86 9.35 17.36 7.23
C PRO A 86 8.33 18.42 6.83
N GLY A 87 7.41 18.68 7.75
CA GLY A 87 6.11 19.27 7.46
C GLY A 87 6.16 20.57 6.66
N LYS A 88 5.13 20.77 5.83
CA LYS A 88 4.60 22.11 5.59
C LYS A 88 3.79 22.51 6.82
N ARG A 89 4.45 23.11 7.82
CA ARG A 89 3.82 23.95 8.84
C ARG A 89 4.41 25.35 8.73
#